data_AF-A0A8T5VZC4-F1
#
_entry.id   AF-A0A8T5VZC4-F1
#
_cell.length_a   1.000
_cell.length_b   1.000
_cell.length_c   1.000
_cell.angle_alpha   90.00
_cell.angle_beta   90.00
_cell.angle_gamma   90.00
#
_symmetry.space_group_name_H-M   'P 1'
#
loop_
_entity.id
_entity.type
_entity.pdbx_description
1 polymer ?
#
loop_
_entity_poly.entity_id
_entity_poly.type
_entity_poly.pdbx_seq_one_letter_code
_entity_poly.pdbx_strand_id
1 'polypeptide(L)'
;MTGFTEYLPKEWIIMITEKTPVAKIMREACQKRILIPAFNVAYVPMVRPIVDTLKATRTFGLVEVARPDVEKFGAQSFQRVAEEYYALADRRFSRFHLDHIPVIDEDGLRVDWQSLIRAALELRYDSVMIDGSRLPLEENIAASREVVELSHQKDVPVEAELGAVLGHEEGPLPPYEELFRTGKGFTRIEEAERFVKETKVDWLSVAIGNVHGAISGAAKDKEKIFARLNIEHLKRLVEVTRVPLVLHGGSGIQKSYVMKAIQNGISKINIGTSIRQAYERCLAQDPDDIEAAQKKVALEMERLIKEEYEVEGSWDLLG
;
A
#
# COMPACT_ATOMS: atom_id res chain seq x y z
N MET A 1 9.44 22.20 51.41
CA MET A 1 10.16 22.20 50.11
C MET A 1 11.33 21.27 50.31
N THR A 2 11.47 20.12 49.67
CA THR A 2 11.28 19.74 48.26
C THR A 2 10.91 18.23 48.27
N GLY A 3 9.80 17.81 47.67
CA GLY A 3 9.74 17.49 46.25
C GLY A 3 9.58 15.97 46.11
N PHE A 4 8.34 15.49 46.25
CA PHE A 4 7.96 14.13 45.84
C PHE A 4 8.16 14.04 44.33
N THR A 5 9.24 13.40 43.88
CA THR A 5 9.29 12.84 42.53
C THR A 5 8.52 11.54 42.55
N GLU A 6 7.23 11.63 42.24
CA GLU A 6 6.42 10.48 41.83
C GLU A 6 7.14 9.77 40.70
N TYR A 7 7.53 8.52 40.96
CA TYR A 7 7.84 7.55 39.93
C TYR A 7 6.55 7.29 39.16
N LEU A 8 6.33 8.03 38.08
CA LEU A 8 5.39 7.60 37.05
C LEU A 8 5.89 6.25 36.53
N PRO A 9 5.06 5.19 36.53
CA PRO A 9 5.46 3.91 35.99
C PRO A 9 5.84 4.11 34.52
N LYS A 10 7.00 3.58 34.11
CA LYS A 10 7.31 3.40 32.69
C LYS A 10 6.19 2.56 32.10
N GLU A 11 5.26 3.21 31.42
CA GLU A 11 4.33 2.56 30.53
C GLU A 11 5.18 1.66 29.63
N TRP A 12 4.85 0.38 29.61
CA TRP A 12 5.61 -0.61 28.86
C TRP A 12 5.42 -0.25 27.39
N ILE A 13 6.37 0.47 26.80
CA ILE A 13 6.43 0.68 25.36
C ILE A 13 6.48 -0.73 24.76
N ILE A 14 5.39 -1.16 24.14
CA ILE A 14 5.24 -2.43 23.44
C ILE A 14 6.02 -2.30 22.12
N MET A 15 7.34 -2.28 22.20
CA MET A 15 8.22 -2.18 21.04
C MET A 15 7.81 -3.23 19.98
N ILE A 16 7.69 -2.81 18.70
CA ILE A 16 7.49 -3.75 17.60
C ILE A 16 8.65 -4.75 17.59
N THR A 17 8.33 -6.00 17.86
CA THR A 17 9.26 -7.13 17.76
C THR A 17 9.09 -7.86 16.41
N GLU A 18 10.06 -8.70 16.06
CA GLU A 18 9.99 -9.56 14.87
C GLU A 18 8.77 -10.50 14.83
N LYS A 19 8.20 -10.79 16.01
CA LYS A 19 7.03 -11.66 16.18
C LYS A 19 5.71 -10.89 16.28
N THR A 20 5.75 -9.55 16.27
CA THR A 20 4.53 -8.74 16.34
C THR A 20 3.73 -8.95 15.06
N PRO A 21 2.46 -9.41 15.14
CA PRO A 21 1.63 -9.63 13.96
C PRO A 21 1.37 -8.32 13.22
N VAL A 22 1.51 -8.31 11.89
CA VAL A 22 1.32 -7.07 11.10
C VAL A 22 -0.10 -6.51 11.22
N ALA A 23 -1.11 -7.38 11.37
CA ALA A 23 -2.48 -6.97 11.64
C ALA A 23 -2.62 -6.12 12.92
N LYS A 24 -1.82 -6.41 13.97
CA LYS A 24 -1.79 -5.59 15.18
C LYS A 24 -1.18 -4.22 14.89
N ILE A 25 -0.06 -4.18 14.17
CA ILE A 25 0.64 -2.93 13.81
C ILE A 25 -0.28 -2.04 12.97
N MET A 26 -0.97 -2.60 11.98
CA MET A 26 -1.93 -1.88 11.13
C MET A 26 -3.10 -1.30 11.93
N ARG A 27 -3.63 -2.04 12.91
CA ARG A 27 -4.69 -1.53 13.81
C ARG A 27 -4.20 -0.39 14.69
N GLU A 28 -3.03 -0.52 15.29
CA GLU A 28 -2.42 0.56 16.09
C GLU A 28 -2.16 1.80 15.24
N ALA A 29 -1.64 1.62 14.03
CA ALA A 29 -1.42 2.70 13.06
C ALA A 29 -2.72 3.43 12.74
N CYS A 30 -3.79 2.69 12.44
CA CYS A 30 -5.11 3.24 12.17
C CYS A 30 -5.68 4.03 13.37
N GLN A 31 -5.52 3.51 14.60
CA GLN A 31 -6.00 4.16 15.82
C GLN A 31 -5.22 5.44 16.13
N LYS A 32 -3.90 5.40 15.97
CA LYS A 32 -2.99 6.52 16.25
C LYS A 32 -2.88 7.51 15.07
N ARG A 33 -3.58 7.27 13.96
CA ARG A 33 -3.52 8.06 12.71
C ARG A 33 -2.10 8.17 12.14
N ILE A 34 -1.36 7.07 12.24
CA ILE A 34 0.00 6.93 11.69
C ILE A 34 -0.13 6.18 10.37
N LEU A 35 0.46 6.73 9.32
CA LEU A 35 0.53 6.07 8.02
C LEU A 35 1.64 4.99 8.05
N ILE A 36 1.32 3.82 7.50
CA ILE A 36 2.30 2.79 7.12
C ILE A 36 2.58 2.92 5.62
N PRO A 37 3.74 3.46 5.20
CA PRO A 37 4.10 3.48 3.79
C PRO A 37 4.41 2.05 3.31
N ALA A 38 3.96 1.71 2.10
CA ALA A 38 4.23 0.44 1.45
C ALA A 38 4.98 0.68 0.14
N PHE A 39 6.12 0.02 -0.06
CA PHE A 39 7.05 0.31 -1.14
C PHE A 39 7.22 -0.88 -2.08
N ASN A 40 6.85 -0.73 -3.35
CA ASN A 40 6.98 -1.79 -4.35
C ASN A 40 8.43 -2.02 -4.77
N VAL A 41 8.79 -3.30 -4.92
CA VAL A 41 10.10 -3.76 -5.40
C VAL A 41 10.00 -4.09 -6.89
N ALA A 42 10.14 -3.08 -7.76
CA ALA A 42 10.15 -3.27 -9.20
C ALA A 42 11.41 -4.00 -9.72
N TYR A 43 12.52 -3.92 -8.98
CA TYR A 43 13.79 -4.59 -9.28
C TYR A 43 14.36 -5.18 -8.01
N VAL A 44 14.86 -6.42 -8.04
CA VAL A 44 15.42 -7.10 -6.84
C VAL A 44 16.44 -6.24 -6.07
N PRO A 45 17.38 -5.51 -6.71
CA PRO A 45 18.31 -4.65 -5.98
C PRO A 45 17.66 -3.50 -5.19
N MET A 46 16.39 -3.17 -5.44
CA MET A 46 15.67 -2.15 -4.67
C MET A 46 15.31 -2.60 -3.26
N VAL A 47 15.35 -3.90 -2.93
CA VAL A 47 15.04 -4.38 -1.56
C VAL A 47 15.98 -3.73 -0.54
N ARG A 48 17.29 -3.69 -0.81
CA ARG A 48 18.30 -3.13 0.09
C ARG A 48 18.03 -1.67 0.47
N PRO A 49 17.96 -0.70 -0.46
CA PRO A 49 17.71 0.69 -0.09
C PRO A 49 16.35 0.86 0.58
N ILE A 50 15.34 0.04 0.28
CA ILE A 50 14.04 0.09 0.96
C ILE A 50 14.16 -0.27 2.44
N VAL A 51 14.70 -1.45 2.76
CA VAL A 51 14.80 -1.90 4.16
C VAL A 51 15.78 -1.06 4.97
N ASP A 52 16.88 -0.62 4.37
CA ASP A 52 17.89 0.21 5.03
C ASP A 52 17.33 1.60 5.35
N THR A 53 16.56 2.21 4.43
CA THR A 53 15.96 3.53 4.66
C THR A 53 14.86 3.50 5.71
N LEU A 54 14.00 2.47 5.72
CA LEU A 54 13.00 2.28 6.78
C LEU A 54 13.65 2.20 8.17
N LYS A 55 14.74 1.44 8.28
CA LYS A 55 15.52 1.33 9.52
C LYS A 55 16.20 2.64 9.91
N ALA A 56 16.86 3.31 8.96
CA ALA A 56 17.61 4.54 9.21
C ALA A 56 16.70 5.69 9.66
N THR A 57 15.52 5.81 9.05
CA THR A 57 14.50 6.82 9.39
C THR A 57 13.60 6.41 10.56
N ARG A 58 13.82 5.22 11.14
CA ARG A 58 12.97 4.66 12.20
C ARG A 58 11.49 4.68 11.82
N THR A 59 11.20 4.31 10.58
CA THR A 59 9.85 4.23 10.02
C THR A 59 9.47 2.76 9.91
N PHE A 60 8.28 2.39 10.39
CA PHE A 60 7.74 1.07 10.07
C PHE A 60 7.05 1.11 8.72
N GLY A 61 7.38 0.22 7.80
CA GLY A 61 6.78 0.16 6.47
C GLY A 61 6.54 -1.25 5.96
N LEU A 62 5.80 -1.37 4.86
CA LEU A 62 5.67 -2.61 4.12
C LEU A 62 6.63 -2.60 2.93
N VAL A 63 7.32 -3.71 2.71
CA VAL A 63 8.00 -3.98 1.43
C VAL A 63 7.06 -4.86 0.64
N GLU A 64 6.75 -4.47 -0.59
CA GLU A 64 5.72 -5.15 -1.35
C GLU A 64 6.18 -5.49 -2.77
N VAL A 65 5.56 -6.50 -3.38
CA VAL A 65 5.83 -6.90 -4.76
C VAL A 65 4.51 -7.27 -5.40
N ALA A 66 4.28 -6.71 -6.60
CA ALA A 66 3.09 -6.94 -7.39
C ALA A 66 3.40 -7.73 -8.66
N ARG A 67 2.36 -8.26 -9.31
CA ARG A 67 2.50 -8.98 -10.58
C ARG A 67 3.22 -8.16 -11.67
N PRO A 68 2.92 -6.86 -11.88
CA PRO A 68 3.68 -6.03 -12.83
C PRO A 68 5.17 -5.92 -12.52
N ASP A 69 5.58 -5.95 -11.26
CA ASP A 69 6.99 -5.92 -10.86
C ASP A 69 7.76 -7.14 -11.39
N VAL A 70 7.08 -8.30 -11.42
CA VAL A 70 7.61 -9.57 -11.91
C VAL A 70 7.52 -9.67 -13.44
N GLU A 71 6.39 -9.30 -14.03
CA GLU A 71 6.13 -9.54 -15.45
C GLU A 71 6.66 -8.44 -16.37
N LYS A 72 6.69 -7.19 -15.90
CA LYS A 72 7.04 -6.01 -16.71
C LYS A 72 8.38 -5.39 -16.30
N PHE A 73 8.84 -5.64 -15.07
CA PHE A 73 10.08 -5.08 -14.53
C PHE A 73 11.07 -6.18 -14.11
N GLY A 74 12.03 -5.86 -13.27
CA GLY A 74 13.15 -6.73 -12.91
C GLY A 74 13.04 -7.40 -11.54
N ALA A 75 11.84 -7.61 -11.02
CA ALA A 75 11.64 -8.33 -9.75
C ALA A 75 11.87 -9.85 -9.88
N GLN A 76 11.92 -10.37 -11.12
CA GLN A 76 12.20 -11.76 -11.49
C GLN A 76 11.13 -12.77 -11.07
N SER A 77 10.84 -12.86 -9.77
CA SER A 77 9.76 -13.69 -9.22
C SER A 77 9.40 -13.26 -7.80
N PHE A 78 8.18 -13.57 -7.37
CA PHE A 78 7.74 -13.38 -5.98
C PHE A 78 8.67 -14.07 -4.97
N GLN A 79 9.20 -15.25 -5.31
CA GLN A 79 10.15 -15.98 -4.49
C GLN A 79 11.49 -15.25 -4.38
N ARG A 80 12.04 -14.77 -5.51
CA ARG A 80 13.35 -14.12 -5.50
C ARG A 80 13.35 -12.85 -4.66
N VAL A 81 12.28 -12.06 -4.71
CA VAL A 81 12.11 -10.88 -3.86
C VAL A 81 11.95 -11.28 -2.39
N ALA A 82 11.20 -12.34 -2.09
CA ALA A 82 11.05 -12.87 -0.73
C ALA A 82 12.40 -13.27 -0.13
N GLU A 83 13.22 -14.02 -0.89
CA GLU A 83 14.57 -14.44 -0.48
C GLU A 83 15.47 -13.24 -0.18
N GLU A 84 15.45 -12.22 -1.04
CA GLU A 84 16.22 -10.98 -0.81
C GLU A 84 15.74 -10.23 0.42
N TYR A 85 14.41 -10.12 0.59
CA TYR A 85 13.81 -9.47 1.74
C TYR A 85 14.22 -10.16 3.04
N TYR A 86 14.08 -11.48 3.15
CA TYR A 86 14.45 -12.19 4.38
C TYR A 86 15.95 -12.21 4.64
N ALA A 87 16.80 -12.07 3.61
CA ALA A 87 18.24 -11.96 3.79
C ALA A 87 18.67 -10.60 4.38
N LEU A 88 17.91 -9.52 4.11
CA LEU A 88 18.32 -8.14 4.40
C LEU A 88 17.48 -7.45 5.48
N ALA A 89 16.20 -7.80 5.60
CA ALA A 89 15.25 -7.03 6.38
C ALA A 89 15.46 -7.18 7.89
N ASP A 90 15.47 -6.05 8.58
CA ASP A 90 15.23 -5.99 10.02
C ASP A 90 13.72 -6.00 10.26
N ARG A 91 13.18 -7.16 10.64
CA ARG A 91 11.75 -7.36 10.90
C ARG A 91 11.24 -6.59 12.13
N ARG A 92 11.96 -5.63 12.68
CA ARG A 92 11.36 -4.63 13.58
C ARG A 92 10.81 -3.43 12.81
N PHE A 93 11.37 -3.13 11.62
CA PHE A 93 11.06 -1.94 10.83
C PHE A 93 10.24 -2.24 9.56
N SER A 94 10.12 -3.51 9.16
CA SER A 94 9.32 -3.84 7.99
C SER A 94 8.62 -5.19 8.06
N ARG A 95 7.60 -5.35 7.21
CA ARG A 95 6.92 -6.62 6.89
C ARG A 95 6.79 -6.77 5.38
N PHE A 96 6.62 -8.00 4.93
CA PHE A 96 6.53 -8.32 3.50
C PHE A 96 5.09 -8.54 3.06
N HIS A 97 4.66 -7.81 2.03
CA HIS A 97 3.28 -7.80 1.54
C HIS A 97 3.21 -8.26 0.08
N LEU A 98 2.27 -9.14 -0.24
CA LEU A 98 1.96 -9.50 -1.62
C LEU A 98 0.96 -8.48 -2.14
N ASP A 99 1.39 -7.64 -3.08
CA ASP A 99 0.58 -6.54 -3.56
C ASP A 99 -0.20 -6.94 -4.81
N HIS A 100 -1.45 -6.49 -4.87
CA HIS A 100 -2.27 -6.43 -6.08
C HIS A 100 -2.24 -7.71 -6.95
N ILE A 101 -2.65 -8.86 -6.39
CA ILE A 101 -2.93 -10.05 -7.21
C ILE A 101 -4.34 -9.92 -7.77
N PRO A 102 -4.51 -9.66 -9.08
CA PRO A 102 -5.84 -9.46 -9.64
C PRO A 102 -6.55 -10.80 -9.86
N VAL A 103 -7.86 -10.82 -9.75
CA VAL A 103 -8.68 -11.94 -10.28
C VAL A 103 -8.81 -11.85 -11.80
N ILE A 104 -8.98 -10.62 -12.29
CA ILE A 104 -8.98 -10.25 -13.71
C ILE A 104 -7.92 -9.18 -13.88
N ASP A 105 -6.98 -9.36 -14.79
CA ASP A 105 -5.90 -8.41 -14.99
C ASP A 105 -6.27 -7.21 -15.87
N GLU A 106 -5.27 -6.36 -16.12
CA GLU A 106 -5.36 -5.15 -16.93
C GLU A 106 -5.87 -5.42 -18.35
N ASP A 107 -5.60 -6.62 -18.88
CA ASP A 107 -5.96 -7.06 -20.23
C ASP A 107 -7.30 -7.83 -20.26
N GLY A 108 -8.00 -7.91 -19.13
CA GLY A 108 -9.28 -8.58 -19.01
C GLY A 108 -9.18 -10.11 -18.89
N LEU A 109 -7.98 -10.64 -18.63
CA LEU A 109 -7.73 -12.08 -18.53
C LEU A 109 -7.82 -12.56 -17.09
N ARG A 110 -8.39 -13.76 -16.89
CA ARG A 110 -8.40 -14.40 -15.58
C ARG A 110 -7.00 -14.84 -15.20
N VAL A 111 -6.59 -14.47 -13.99
CA VAL A 111 -5.31 -14.88 -13.41
C VAL A 111 -5.53 -16.10 -12.52
N ASP A 112 -4.56 -17.01 -12.48
CA ASP A 112 -4.50 -18.07 -11.47
C ASP A 112 -4.07 -17.50 -10.11
N TRP A 113 -4.92 -16.64 -9.55
CA TRP A 113 -4.67 -15.94 -8.30
C TRP A 113 -4.57 -16.90 -7.12
N GLN A 114 -5.28 -18.04 -7.15
CA GLN A 114 -5.25 -19.04 -6.08
C GLN A 114 -3.84 -19.62 -5.90
N SER A 115 -3.19 -20.00 -7.00
CA SER A 115 -1.80 -20.51 -6.94
C SER A 115 -0.83 -19.45 -6.45
N LEU A 116 -0.99 -18.19 -6.89
CA LEU A 116 -0.14 -17.08 -6.45
C LEU A 116 -0.28 -16.77 -4.96
N ILE A 117 -1.52 -16.73 -4.44
CA ILE A 117 -1.79 -16.54 -3.01
C ILE A 117 -1.21 -17.71 -2.20
N ARG A 118 -1.44 -18.96 -2.61
CA ARG A 118 -0.89 -20.14 -1.92
C ARG A 118 0.64 -20.12 -1.89
N ALA A 119 1.28 -19.78 -3.01
CA ALA A 119 2.73 -19.65 -3.08
C ALA A 119 3.26 -18.57 -2.14
N ALA A 120 2.61 -17.40 -2.06
CA ALA A 120 2.99 -16.35 -1.11
C ALA A 120 2.86 -16.80 0.35
N LEU A 121 1.81 -17.55 0.68
CA LEU A 121 1.63 -18.12 2.02
C LEU A 121 2.72 -19.17 2.36
N GLU A 122 3.18 -19.96 1.38
CA GLU A 122 4.30 -20.89 1.53
C GLU A 122 5.64 -20.15 1.71
N LEU A 123 5.82 -19.03 1.01
CA LEU A 123 6.95 -18.11 1.12
C LEU A 123 6.87 -17.20 2.37
N ARG A 124 5.90 -17.44 3.25
CA ARG A 124 5.73 -16.79 4.56
C ARG A 124 5.48 -15.28 4.51
N TYR A 125 4.90 -14.77 3.41
CA TYR A 125 4.48 -13.37 3.34
C TYR A 125 3.68 -12.98 4.58
N ASP A 126 3.94 -11.77 5.10
CA ASP A 126 3.32 -11.30 6.34
C ASP A 126 1.88 -10.82 6.13
N SER A 127 1.53 -10.47 4.90
CA SER A 127 0.17 -10.15 4.46
C SER A 127 0.03 -10.35 2.96
N VAL A 128 -1.19 -10.57 2.48
CA VAL A 128 -1.48 -10.74 1.05
C VAL A 128 -2.62 -9.84 0.60
N MET A 129 -2.61 -9.46 -0.67
CA MET A 129 -3.68 -8.70 -1.30
C MET A 129 -4.33 -9.49 -2.44
N ILE A 130 -5.66 -9.45 -2.48
CA ILE A 130 -6.47 -9.88 -3.63
C ILE A 130 -7.20 -8.68 -4.21
N ASP A 131 -7.06 -8.48 -5.52
CA ASP A 131 -7.77 -7.46 -6.27
C ASP A 131 -8.90 -8.09 -7.11
N GLY A 132 -10.10 -8.08 -6.53
CA GLY A 132 -11.34 -8.44 -7.22
C GLY A 132 -12.10 -7.23 -7.76
N SER A 133 -11.50 -6.04 -7.81
CA SER A 133 -12.20 -4.77 -8.12
C SER A 133 -12.86 -4.73 -9.51
N ARG A 134 -12.36 -5.55 -10.45
CA ARG A 134 -12.91 -5.72 -11.81
C ARG A 134 -14.07 -6.71 -11.90
N LEU A 135 -14.41 -7.38 -10.81
CA LEU A 135 -15.55 -8.30 -10.74
C LEU A 135 -16.83 -7.57 -10.29
N PRO A 136 -18.02 -8.12 -10.62
CA PRO A 136 -19.23 -7.79 -9.89
C PRO A 136 -19.05 -7.98 -8.38
N LEU A 137 -19.73 -7.17 -7.56
CA LEU A 137 -19.57 -7.17 -6.11
C LEU A 137 -19.67 -8.57 -5.48
N GLU A 138 -20.64 -9.39 -5.88
CA GLU A 138 -20.83 -10.75 -5.35
C GLU A 138 -19.63 -11.66 -5.63
N GLU A 139 -19.05 -11.57 -6.83
CA GLU A 139 -17.88 -12.34 -7.22
C GLU A 139 -16.61 -11.85 -6.50
N ASN A 140 -16.47 -10.53 -6.31
CA ASN A 140 -15.37 -9.96 -5.52
C ASN A 140 -15.47 -10.41 -4.05
N ILE A 141 -16.67 -10.37 -3.44
CA ILE A 141 -16.90 -10.88 -2.08
C ILE A 141 -16.53 -12.36 -1.99
N ALA A 142 -16.94 -13.18 -2.96
CA ALA A 142 -16.64 -14.61 -2.97
C ALA A 142 -15.13 -14.88 -3.04
N ALA A 143 -14.42 -14.25 -3.99
CA ALA A 143 -12.97 -14.42 -4.14
C ALA A 143 -12.21 -13.91 -2.92
N SER A 144 -12.57 -12.73 -2.40
CA SER A 144 -11.92 -12.13 -1.23
C SER A 144 -12.14 -12.98 0.03
N ARG A 145 -13.36 -13.50 0.23
CA ARG A 145 -13.64 -14.40 1.35
C ARG A 145 -12.83 -15.70 1.28
N GLU A 146 -12.66 -16.26 0.09
CA GLU A 146 -11.82 -17.45 -0.08
C GLU A 146 -10.36 -17.17 0.32
N VAL A 147 -9.79 -16.04 -0.10
CA VAL A 147 -8.42 -15.65 0.29
C VAL A 147 -8.31 -15.44 1.79
N VAL A 148 -9.30 -14.82 2.43
CA VAL A 148 -9.38 -14.67 3.89
C VAL A 148 -9.40 -16.03 4.57
N GLU A 149 -10.28 -16.95 4.14
CA GLU A 149 -10.38 -18.30 4.71
C GLU A 149 -9.06 -19.08 4.62
N LEU A 150 -8.33 -18.96 3.51
CA LEU A 150 -7.01 -19.59 3.35
C LEU A 150 -5.92 -18.92 4.20
N SER A 151 -5.88 -17.59 4.22
CA SER A 151 -4.77 -16.83 4.82
C SER A 151 -4.88 -16.78 6.34
N HIS A 152 -6.09 -16.66 6.88
CA HIS A 152 -6.34 -16.65 8.32
C HIS A 152 -6.01 -17.98 9.00
N GLN A 153 -6.04 -19.11 8.29
CA GLN A 153 -5.54 -20.40 8.80
C GLN A 153 -4.04 -20.39 9.13
N LYS A 154 -3.30 -19.41 8.59
CA LYS A 154 -1.86 -19.20 8.80
C LYS A 154 -1.56 -17.90 9.56
N ASP A 155 -2.57 -17.27 10.16
CA ASP A 155 -2.48 -15.95 10.81
C ASP A 155 -1.97 -14.83 9.88
N VAL A 156 -2.20 -14.96 8.57
CA VAL A 156 -1.81 -13.96 7.56
C VAL A 156 -3.00 -13.06 7.22
N PRO A 157 -2.95 -11.75 7.52
CA PRO A 157 -4.01 -10.82 7.19
C PRO A 157 -4.13 -10.53 5.70
N VAL A 158 -5.32 -10.13 5.28
CA VAL A 158 -5.70 -9.93 3.88
C VAL A 158 -6.12 -8.49 3.62
N GLU A 159 -5.47 -7.88 2.62
CA GLU A 159 -5.94 -6.69 1.91
C GLU A 159 -6.89 -7.10 0.79
N ALA A 160 -7.97 -6.34 0.59
CA ALA A 160 -8.78 -6.44 -0.62
C ALA A 160 -9.11 -5.07 -1.18
N GLU A 161 -9.48 -5.03 -2.45
CA GLU A 161 -9.84 -3.79 -3.15
C GLU A 161 -11.32 -3.74 -3.50
N LEU A 162 -11.94 -2.58 -3.21
CA LEU A 162 -13.31 -2.29 -3.59
C LEU A 162 -13.43 -0.88 -4.17
N GLY A 163 -14.11 -0.79 -5.32
CA GLY A 163 -14.20 0.43 -6.11
C GLY A 163 -13.48 0.23 -7.44
N ALA A 164 -13.93 0.93 -8.48
CA ALA A 164 -13.27 0.85 -9.77
C ALA A 164 -12.20 1.93 -9.83
N VAL A 165 -10.94 1.51 -9.96
CA VAL A 165 -9.92 2.40 -10.49
C VAL A 165 -10.31 2.70 -11.93
N LEU A 166 -10.93 3.86 -12.13
CA LEU A 166 -11.39 4.29 -13.44
C LEU A 166 -10.21 4.36 -14.40
N GLY A 167 -10.36 3.68 -15.55
CA GLY A 167 -9.28 3.44 -16.52
C GLY A 167 -9.54 2.24 -17.44
N HIS A 168 -10.48 1.36 -17.06
CA HIS A 168 -10.70 0.06 -17.70
C HIS A 168 -12.06 -0.10 -18.38
N GLU A 169 -12.92 0.93 -18.37
CA GLU A 169 -14.18 0.92 -19.12
C GLU A 169 -13.91 1.13 -20.63
N GLU A 170 -14.68 0.47 -21.51
CA GLU A 170 -14.64 0.76 -22.95
C GLU A 170 -15.10 2.20 -23.22
N GLY A 171 -14.23 2.99 -23.86
CA GLY A 171 -14.50 4.37 -24.24
C GLY A 171 -13.65 5.40 -23.49
N PRO A 172 -13.69 6.68 -23.89
CA PRO A 172 -12.97 7.73 -23.21
C PRO A 172 -13.53 7.91 -21.79
N LEU A 173 -12.64 7.90 -20.79
CA LEU A 173 -13.02 8.31 -19.45
C LEU A 173 -13.61 9.73 -19.48
N PRO A 174 -14.70 9.98 -18.72
CA PRO A 174 -15.16 11.34 -18.48
C PRO A 174 -14.02 12.21 -17.91
N PRO A 175 -14.04 13.53 -18.12
CA PRO A 175 -13.06 14.43 -17.52
C PRO A 175 -12.94 14.22 -16.01
N TYR A 176 -11.73 14.33 -15.46
CA TYR A 176 -11.47 14.09 -14.03
C TYR A 176 -12.45 14.85 -13.11
N GLU A 177 -12.75 16.12 -13.43
CA GLU A 177 -13.66 16.92 -12.62
C GLU A 177 -15.10 16.38 -12.63
N GLU A 178 -15.55 15.77 -13.74
CA GLU A 178 -16.85 15.11 -13.81
C GLU A 178 -16.87 13.84 -12.96
N LEU A 179 -15.83 13.02 -13.06
CA LEU A 179 -15.68 11.81 -12.24
C LEU A 179 -15.68 12.17 -10.74
N PHE A 180 -14.90 13.17 -10.35
CA PHE A 180 -14.79 13.62 -8.97
C PHE A 180 -16.11 14.21 -8.46
N ARG A 181 -16.79 15.04 -9.26
CA ARG A 181 -18.08 15.65 -8.88
C ARG A 181 -19.21 14.62 -8.74
N THR A 182 -19.23 13.62 -9.61
CA THR A 182 -20.27 12.58 -9.62
C THR A 182 -19.98 11.44 -8.65
N GLY A 183 -18.72 11.29 -8.20
CA GLY A 183 -18.26 10.14 -7.45
C GLY A 183 -18.25 8.84 -8.27
N LYS A 184 -18.32 8.93 -9.61
CA LYS A 184 -18.18 7.73 -10.46
C LYS A 184 -16.83 7.09 -10.17
N GLY A 185 -16.82 5.76 -10.02
CA GLY A 185 -15.63 4.98 -9.66
C GLY A 185 -15.31 4.94 -8.17
N PHE A 186 -15.91 5.81 -7.35
CA PHE A 186 -15.64 5.78 -5.91
C PHE A 186 -16.22 4.50 -5.29
N THR A 187 -15.55 4.01 -4.25
CA THR A 187 -16.09 2.93 -3.43
C THR A 187 -17.43 3.37 -2.84
N ARG A 188 -18.51 2.64 -3.10
CA ARG A 188 -19.82 2.95 -2.52
C ARG A 188 -19.85 2.61 -1.03
N ILE A 189 -20.50 3.45 -0.23
CA ILE A 189 -20.52 3.32 1.24
C ILE A 189 -21.21 2.01 1.66
N GLU A 190 -22.37 1.72 1.06
CA GLU A 190 -23.19 0.57 1.37
C GLU A 190 -22.50 -0.74 0.92
N GLU A 191 -21.78 -0.69 -0.20
CA GLU A 191 -20.99 -1.82 -0.69
C GLU A 191 -19.79 -2.07 0.22
N ALA A 192 -19.09 -1.05 0.69
CA ALA A 192 -17.95 -1.18 1.59
C ALA A 192 -18.32 -1.81 2.94
N GLU A 193 -19.44 -1.35 3.55
CA GLU A 193 -19.96 -1.94 4.78
C GLU A 193 -20.24 -3.45 4.61
N ARG A 194 -20.96 -3.78 3.53
CA ARG A 194 -21.31 -5.15 3.19
C ARG A 194 -20.08 -6.00 2.92
N PHE A 195 -19.15 -5.47 2.12
CA PHE A 195 -17.94 -6.16 1.70
C PHE A 195 -17.08 -6.56 2.89
N VAL A 196 -16.77 -5.63 3.80
CA VAL A 196 -15.97 -5.94 5.00
C VAL A 196 -16.71 -6.94 5.90
N LYS A 197 -18.03 -6.78 6.06
CA LYS A 197 -18.84 -7.69 6.88
C LYS A 197 -18.83 -9.12 6.35
N GLU A 198 -18.92 -9.33 5.04
CA GLU A 198 -19.04 -10.65 4.41
C GLU A 198 -17.69 -11.32 4.13
N THR A 199 -16.66 -10.52 3.82
CA THR A 199 -15.31 -11.04 3.51
C THR A 199 -14.44 -11.22 4.74
N LYS A 200 -14.60 -10.39 5.78
CA LYS A 200 -13.71 -10.31 6.96
C LYS A 200 -12.26 -9.93 6.63
N VAL A 201 -12.04 -9.18 5.56
CA VAL A 201 -10.71 -8.62 5.23
C VAL A 201 -10.18 -7.74 6.36
N ASP A 202 -8.85 -7.74 6.52
CA ASP A 202 -8.17 -7.05 7.62
C ASP A 202 -8.00 -5.55 7.35
N TRP A 203 -7.89 -5.16 6.09
CA TRP A 203 -7.92 -3.76 5.64
C TRP A 203 -8.41 -3.67 4.18
N LEU A 204 -8.93 -2.50 3.81
CA LEU A 204 -9.63 -2.29 2.55
C LEU A 204 -9.03 -1.15 1.73
N SER A 205 -8.66 -1.44 0.49
CA SER A 205 -8.26 -0.46 -0.51
C SER A 205 -9.49 0.17 -1.14
N VAL A 206 -9.53 1.51 -1.13
CA VAL A 206 -10.70 2.29 -1.52
C VAL A 206 -10.37 3.35 -2.55
N ALA A 207 -11.32 3.59 -3.45
CA ALA A 207 -11.32 4.68 -4.41
C ALA A 207 -12.10 5.88 -3.86
N ILE A 208 -11.42 7.00 -3.67
CA ILE A 208 -12.00 8.24 -3.11
C ILE A 208 -11.67 9.48 -3.96
N GLY A 209 -11.32 9.27 -5.23
CA GLY A 209 -10.92 10.31 -6.18
C GLY A 209 -9.47 10.23 -6.67
N ASN A 210 -8.70 9.29 -6.11
CA ASN A 210 -7.41 8.86 -6.66
C ASN A 210 -7.61 8.12 -7.99
N VAL A 211 -6.62 8.25 -8.88
CA VAL A 211 -6.56 7.57 -10.18
C VAL A 211 -5.21 6.86 -10.25
N HIS A 212 -5.17 5.60 -10.65
CA HIS A 212 -3.89 4.87 -10.76
C HIS A 212 -3.12 5.29 -12.01
N GLY A 213 -1.79 5.23 -11.89
CA GLY A 213 -0.92 5.03 -13.04
C GLY A 213 -0.94 6.17 -14.05
N ALA A 214 -0.55 7.36 -13.60
CA ALA A 214 -0.41 8.55 -14.41
C ALA A 214 -1.73 9.02 -15.04
N ILE A 215 -1.99 10.32 -14.89
CA ILE A 215 -2.66 11.09 -15.93
C ILE A 215 -2.11 10.56 -17.26
N SER A 216 -2.97 9.85 -17.99
CA SER A 216 -2.60 9.01 -19.13
C SER A 216 -1.52 9.67 -19.99
N GLY A 217 -0.59 8.88 -20.55
CA GLY A 217 0.47 9.39 -21.43
C GLY A 217 0.01 10.30 -22.58
N ALA A 218 -1.31 10.42 -22.80
CA ALA A 218 -2.01 11.38 -23.64
C ALA A 218 -1.99 12.85 -23.14
N ALA A 219 -1.38 13.16 -21.99
CA ALA A 219 -1.38 14.50 -21.40
C ALA A 219 0.04 15.09 -21.19
N LYS A 220 1.02 14.76 -22.04
CA LYS A 220 2.35 15.41 -21.98
C LYS A 220 2.28 16.94 -22.16
N ASP A 221 1.23 17.43 -22.82
CA ASP A 221 1.03 18.86 -23.14
C ASP A 221 -0.23 19.48 -22.48
N LYS A 222 -0.86 18.82 -21.51
CA LYS A 222 -2.03 19.35 -20.78
C LYS A 222 -1.65 19.69 -19.34
N GLU A 223 -2.32 20.68 -18.75
CA GLU A 223 -2.17 21.03 -17.34
C GLU A 223 -2.18 19.75 -16.48
N LYS A 224 -1.20 19.61 -15.58
CA LYS A 224 -1.15 18.50 -14.63
C LYS A 224 -2.47 18.49 -13.85
N ILE A 225 -3.32 17.52 -14.15
CA ILE A 225 -4.52 17.25 -13.36
C ILE A 225 -4.04 16.79 -11.99
N PHE A 226 -4.09 17.67 -11.00
CA PHE A 226 -3.84 17.30 -9.62
C PHE A 226 -5.04 16.51 -9.11
N ALA A 227 -4.87 15.20 -8.93
CA ALA A 227 -5.92 14.39 -8.33
C ALA A 227 -6.20 14.89 -6.91
N ARG A 228 -7.49 15.03 -6.61
CA ARG A 228 -8.08 15.41 -5.33
C ARG A 228 -8.60 14.17 -4.63
N LEU A 229 -8.71 14.24 -3.30
CA LEU A 229 -9.34 13.20 -2.49
C LEU A 229 -10.61 13.76 -1.86
N ASN A 230 -11.70 13.02 -1.93
CA ASN A 230 -12.94 13.35 -1.25
C ASN A 230 -12.88 12.88 0.21
N ILE A 231 -12.42 13.78 1.09
CA ILE A 231 -12.20 13.50 2.51
C ILE A 231 -13.51 13.22 3.26
N GLU A 232 -14.62 13.84 2.86
CA GLU A 232 -15.90 13.59 3.51
C GLU A 232 -16.42 12.19 3.18
N HIS A 233 -16.23 11.75 1.93
CA HIS A 233 -16.51 10.37 1.53
C HIS A 233 -15.61 9.36 2.26
N LEU A 234 -14.32 9.67 2.42
CA LEU A 234 -13.39 8.86 3.22
C LEU A 234 -13.88 8.67 4.67
N LYS A 235 -14.32 9.74 5.35
CA LYS A 235 -14.83 9.63 6.73
C LYS A 235 -16.00 8.66 6.82
N ARG A 236 -16.95 8.77 5.88
CA ARG A 236 -18.10 7.85 5.80
C ARG A 236 -17.64 6.40 5.59
N LEU A 237 -16.65 6.16 4.73
CA LEU A 237 -16.05 4.82 4.56
C LEU A 237 -15.45 4.31 5.87
N VAL A 238 -14.69 5.13 6.60
CA VAL A 238 -14.09 4.75 7.89
C VAL A 238 -15.16 4.37 8.92
N GLU A 239 -16.25 5.13 8.99
CA GLU A 239 -17.36 4.89 9.93
C GLU A 239 -18.04 3.53 9.72
N VAL A 240 -18.28 3.16 8.46
CA VAL A 240 -19.02 1.93 8.12
C VAL A 240 -18.12 0.69 8.04
N THR A 241 -16.87 0.85 7.61
CA THR A 241 -15.94 -0.29 7.43
C THR A 241 -15.25 -0.70 8.72
N ARG A 242 -14.83 0.28 9.54
CA ARG A 242 -14.12 0.07 10.82
C ARG A 242 -12.85 -0.78 10.72
N VAL A 243 -12.28 -0.90 9.52
CA VAL A 243 -10.97 -1.49 9.26
C VAL A 243 -10.02 -0.40 8.77
N PRO A 244 -8.68 -0.57 8.87
CA PRO A 244 -7.74 0.34 8.23
C PRO A 244 -8.08 0.48 6.74
N LEU A 245 -8.06 1.71 6.23
CA LEU A 245 -8.27 1.98 4.81
C LEU A 245 -6.94 2.26 4.11
N VAL A 246 -6.83 1.79 2.88
CA VAL A 246 -5.62 1.89 2.06
C VAL A 246 -5.88 2.78 0.87
N LEU A 247 -4.92 3.65 0.55
CA LEU A 247 -4.93 4.49 -0.63
C LEU A 247 -3.88 4.00 -1.63
N HIS A 248 -4.34 3.40 -2.71
CA HIS A 248 -3.49 3.05 -3.84
C HIS A 248 -3.20 4.29 -4.71
N GLY A 249 -1.97 4.40 -5.21
CA GLY A 249 -1.61 5.45 -6.18
C GLY A 249 -1.57 6.87 -5.62
N GLY A 250 -0.79 7.12 -4.55
CA GLY A 250 -0.60 8.47 -3.99
C GLY A 250 0.20 9.45 -4.87
N SER A 251 0.90 8.96 -5.90
CA SER A 251 1.72 9.78 -6.78
C SER A 251 0.88 10.74 -7.64
N GLY A 252 1.18 12.04 -7.59
CA GLY A 252 0.46 13.06 -8.36
C GLY A 252 -0.76 13.67 -7.65
N ILE A 253 -1.05 13.20 -6.43
CA ILE A 253 -2.00 13.83 -5.51
C ILE A 253 -1.28 14.95 -4.76
N GLN A 254 -1.94 16.08 -4.54
CA GLN A 254 -1.31 17.14 -3.74
C GLN A 254 -1.10 16.67 -2.30
N LYS A 255 0.10 16.93 -1.75
CA LYS A 255 0.46 16.64 -0.35
C LYS A 255 -0.65 17.03 0.64
N SER A 256 -1.28 18.19 0.47
CA SER A 256 -2.34 18.66 1.36
C SER A 256 -3.57 17.74 1.41
N TYR A 257 -3.91 17.06 0.30
CA TYR A 257 -4.96 16.05 0.26
C TYR A 257 -4.51 14.74 0.90
N VAL A 258 -3.28 14.31 0.62
CA VAL A 258 -2.67 13.11 1.22
C VAL A 258 -2.67 13.24 2.75
N MET A 259 -2.14 14.34 3.29
CA MET A 259 -2.08 14.58 4.74
C MET A 259 -3.48 14.60 5.37
N LYS A 260 -4.46 15.23 4.71
CA LYS A 260 -5.86 15.20 5.16
C LYS A 260 -6.42 13.79 5.14
N ALA A 261 -6.09 12.97 4.14
CA ALA A 261 -6.57 11.60 4.07
C ALA A 261 -5.99 10.73 5.20
N ILE A 262 -4.70 10.88 5.50
CA ILE A 262 -4.05 10.20 6.64
C ILE A 262 -4.74 10.57 7.96
N GLN A 263 -4.94 11.87 8.20
CA GLN A 263 -5.62 12.37 9.41
C GLN A 263 -7.06 11.86 9.54
N ASN A 264 -7.71 11.51 8.43
CA ASN A 264 -9.11 11.07 8.40
C ASN A 264 -9.26 9.54 8.21
N GLY A 265 -8.17 8.76 8.20
CA GLY A 265 -8.22 7.31 8.35
C GLY A 265 -7.57 6.46 7.27
N ILE A 266 -6.89 7.05 6.29
CA ILE A 266 -5.93 6.29 5.47
C ILE A 266 -4.76 5.84 6.36
N SER A 267 -4.53 4.53 6.39
CA SER A 267 -3.53 3.88 7.23
C SER A 267 -2.38 3.25 6.43
N LYS A 268 -2.58 2.96 5.15
CA LYS A 268 -1.53 2.49 4.22
C LYS A 268 -1.60 3.25 2.90
N ILE A 269 -0.45 3.55 2.32
CA ILE A 269 -0.30 4.11 0.97
C ILE A 269 0.71 3.28 0.21
N ASN A 270 0.35 2.81 -0.99
CA ASN A 270 1.26 2.11 -1.90
C ASN A 270 2.13 3.09 -2.69
N ILE A 271 3.41 2.80 -2.80
CA ILE A 271 4.46 3.66 -3.36
C ILE A 271 5.39 2.82 -4.24
N GLY A 272 5.14 2.81 -5.55
CA GLY A 272 6.04 2.15 -6.52
C GLY A 272 6.67 3.10 -7.52
N THR A 273 5.85 3.93 -8.18
CA THR A 273 6.27 4.68 -9.38
C THR A 273 7.42 5.65 -9.12
N SER A 274 7.39 6.43 -8.03
CA SER A 274 8.42 7.44 -7.75
C SER A 274 9.81 6.82 -7.54
N ILE A 275 9.88 5.78 -6.69
CA ILE A 275 11.13 5.09 -6.37
C ILE A 275 11.66 4.25 -7.56
N ARG A 276 10.77 3.60 -8.31
CA ARG A 276 11.13 2.89 -9.55
C ARG A 276 11.73 3.85 -10.57
N GLN A 277 11.06 4.97 -10.82
CA GLN A 277 11.58 5.95 -11.78
C GLN A 277 12.91 6.58 -11.34
N ALA A 278 13.12 6.76 -10.03
CA ALA A 278 14.42 7.21 -9.51
C ALA A 278 15.53 6.20 -9.83
N TYR A 279 15.24 4.90 -9.69
CA TYR A 279 16.14 3.80 -10.04
C TYR A 279 16.41 3.76 -11.56
N GLU A 280 15.36 3.69 -12.38
CA GLU A 280 15.45 3.59 -13.85
C GLU A 280 16.17 4.79 -14.48
N ARG A 281 15.90 6.02 -14.01
CA ARG A 281 16.59 7.23 -14.53
C ARG A 281 18.09 7.23 -14.23
N CYS A 282 18.52 6.56 -13.16
CA CYS A 282 19.93 6.41 -12.84
C CYS A 282 20.58 5.40 -13.80
N LEU A 283 19.99 4.22 -13.96
CA LEU A 283 20.52 3.17 -14.85
C LEU A 283 20.46 3.54 -16.33
N ALA A 284 19.55 4.44 -16.72
CA ALA A 284 19.56 4.98 -18.08
C ALA A 284 20.82 5.80 -18.41
N GLN A 285 21.55 6.28 -17.39
CA GLN A 285 22.81 7.01 -17.55
C GLN A 285 24.02 6.07 -17.47
N ASP A 286 23.99 5.11 -16.54
CA ASP A 286 24.99 4.05 -16.39
C ASP A 286 24.30 2.74 -15.98
N PRO A 287 24.07 1.80 -16.92
CA PRO A 287 23.34 0.57 -16.66
C PRO A 287 23.97 -0.37 -15.63
N ASP A 288 25.28 -0.24 -15.38
CA ASP A 288 26.03 -1.13 -14.49
C ASP A 288 26.17 -0.56 -13.07
N ASP A 289 25.88 0.73 -12.86
CA ASP A 289 25.99 1.40 -11.56
C ASP A 289 24.73 1.20 -10.68
N ILE A 290 24.54 -0.05 -10.25
CA ILE A 290 23.47 -0.45 -9.34
C ILE A 290 23.56 0.29 -8.00
N GLU A 291 24.77 0.59 -7.52
CA GLU A 291 24.97 1.28 -6.24
C GLU A 291 24.45 2.73 -6.30
N ALA A 292 24.75 3.46 -7.38
CA ALA A 292 24.19 4.80 -7.58
C ALA A 292 22.65 4.76 -7.71
N ALA A 293 22.11 3.76 -8.42
CA ALA A 293 20.66 3.61 -8.55
C ALA A 293 19.99 3.33 -7.19
N GLN A 294 20.59 2.49 -6.34
CA GLN A 294 20.13 2.26 -4.98
C GLN A 294 20.17 3.53 -4.13
N LYS A 295 21.22 4.36 -4.25
CA LYS A 295 21.29 5.67 -3.58
C LYS A 295 20.16 6.59 -4.02
N LYS A 296 19.78 6.58 -5.30
CA LYS A 296 18.63 7.39 -5.80
C LYS A 296 17.30 6.91 -5.22
N VAL A 297 17.11 5.60 -5.04
CA VAL A 297 15.94 5.05 -4.36
C VAL A 297 15.89 5.53 -2.90
N ALA A 298 17.00 5.39 -2.16
CA ALA A 298 17.06 5.81 -0.76
C ALA A 298 16.77 7.32 -0.59
N LEU A 299 17.34 8.18 -1.44
CA LEU A 299 17.07 9.62 -1.41
C LEU A 299 15.60 9.96 -1.67
N GLU A 300 14.97 9.31 -2.66
CA GLU A 300 13.54 9.53 -2.93
C GLU A 300 12.66 9.01 -1.78
N MET A 301 13.02 7.88 -1.18
CA MET A 301 12.32 7.37 0.01
C MET A 301 12.45 8.31 1.21
N GLU A 302 13.64 8.84 1.48
CA GLU A 302 13.83 9.83 2.55
C GLU A 302 12.97 11.07 2.32
N ARG A 303 12.92 11.59 1.10
CA ARG A 303 12.04 12.71 0.75
C ARG A 303 10.57 12.36 1.01
N LEU A 304 10.13 11.18 0.59
CA LEU A 304 8.74 10.74 0.82
C LEU A 304 8.41 10.59 2.31
N ILE A 305 9.29 9.95 3.08
CA ILE A 305 9.11 9.71 4.51
C ILE A 305 9.12 11.02 5.31
N LYS A 306 10.11 11.90 5.06
CA LYS A 306 10.32 13.12 5.86
C LYS A 306 9.45 14.27 5.39
N GLU A 307 9.30 14.44 4.07
CA GLU A 307 8.68 15.63 3.50
C GLU A 307 7.28 15.37 2.95
N GLU A 308 7.01 14.23 2.30
CA GLU A 308 5.69 14.00 1.68
C GLU A 308 4.65 13.53 2.69
N TYR A 309 5.00 12.50 3.47
CA TYR A 309 4.09 11.82 4.38
C TYR A 309 4.32 12.16 5.85
N GLU A 310 5.47 12.75 6.19
CA GLU A 310 5.84 13.17 7.56
C GLU A 310 5.75 12.01 8.57
N VAL A 311 6.29 10.84 8.21
CA VAL A 311 6.25 9.58 9.00
C VAL A 311 7.60 9.12 9.55
N GLU A 312 8.63 9.97 9.49
CA GLU A 312 9.91 9.69 10.14
C GLU A 312 9.72 9.45 11.65
N GLY A 313 10.37 8.43 12.21
CA GLY A 313 10.21 8.06 13.62
C GLY A 313 8.88 7.38 13.97
N SER A 314 8.00 7.12 12.99
CA SER A 314 6.70 6.46 13.23
C SER A 314 6.81 5.10 13.93
N TRP A 315 7.94 4.40 13.80
CA TRP A 315 8.18 3.14 14.51
C TRP A 315 8.12 3.31 16.04
N ASP A 316 8.66 4.42 16.57
CA ASP A 316 8.64 4.72 18.00
C ASP A 316 7.23 4.99 18.53
N LEU A 317 6.32 5.41 17.65
CA LEU A 317 4.95 5.73 17.98
C LEU A 317 4.00 4.53 17.87
N LEU A 318 4.40 3.49 17.12
CA LEU A 318 3.63 2.26 16.93
C LEU A 318 3.94 1.19 17.98
N GLY A 319 5.03 1.37 18.74
CA GLY A 319 5.29 0.62 19.96
C GLY A 319 4.43 1.06 21.15
#